data_AF-A0A6I5P650-F1
#
_entry.id   AF-A0A6I5P650-F1
#
_cell.length_a   1.000
_cell.length_b   1.000
_cell.length_c   1.000
_cell.angle_alpha   90.00
_cell.angle_beta   90.00
_cell.angle_gamma   90.00
#
_symmetry.space_group_name_H-M   'P 1'
#
loop_
_entity.id
_entity.type
_entity.pdbx_description
1 polymer ?
#
loop_
_entity_poly.entity_id
_entity_poly.type
_entity_poly.pdbx_seq_one_letter_code
_entity_poly.pdbx_strand_id
1 'polypeptide(L)'
;MSRSWLIILLAIDLYCLVLLWCSLWPGRLEDWVFVAAILSMGLLLVVIPIGSVVVLLRRRHQRSVNLLDHAPFSTQRRRQYPLRRVAIATAMMVLVTQISLTFNWPMRGAFALSEGAFLAQVDNAPMTDDSFSEFPLNQRLGLYYVTYYATDSRGGTYFQTGAHGFFPAPHGFAFQPNDQGSPFGNDVYHIEPIHKDWYWFRASWDW
;
A
#
# COMPACT_ATOMS: atom_id res chain seq x y z
N MET A 1 18.69 -4.12 -26.89
CA MET A 1 17.61 -3.24 -26.36
C MET A 1 18.25 -2.03 -25.68
N SER A 2 17.58 -0.88 -25.68
CA SER A 2 18.14 0.42 -25.21
C SER A 2 18.15 0.51 -23.69
N ARG A 3 19.10 1.28 -23.12
CA ARG A 3 19.18 1.63 -21.70
C ARG A 3 17.83 2.09 -21.11
N SER A 4 16.99 2.70 -21.94
CA SER A 4 15.62 3.12 -21.62
C SER A 4 14.75 2.01 -21.02
N TRP A 5 14.85 0.77 -21.50
CA TRP A 5 14.03 -0.35 -20.98
C TRP A 5 14.38 -0.71 -19.55
N LEU A 6 15.68 -0.70 -19.23
CA LEU A 6 16.14 -1.00 -17.87
C LEU A 6 15.71 0.09 -16.90
N ILE A 7 15.77 1.37 -17.32
CA ILE A 7 15.30 2.50 -16.50
C ILE A 7 13.80 2.35 -16.19
N ILE A 8 12.98 1.99 -17.19
CA ILE A 8 11.53 1.79 -16.99
C ILE A 8 11.26 0.65 -15.99
N LEU A 9 11.92 -0.50 -16.14
CA LEU A 9 11.71 -1.63 -15.22
C LEU A 9 12.08 -1.28 -13.78
N LEU A 10 13.21 -0.60 -13.58
CA LEU A 10 13.62 -0.13 -12.24
C LEU A 10 12.66 0.91 -11.66
N ALA A 11 12.09 1.79 -12.50
CA ALA A 11 11.10 2.76 -12.04
C ALA A 11 9.81 2.07 -11.57
N ILE A 12 9.39 0.99 -12.24
CA ILE A 12 8.25 0.16 -11.80
C ILE A 12 8.56 -0.49 -10.45
N ASP A 13 9.73 -1.10 -10.29
CA ASP A 13 10.12 -1.74 -9.02
C ASP A 13 10.15 -0.72 -7.86
N LEU A 14 10.70 0.47 -8.10
CA LEU A 14 10.71 1.56 -7.11
C LEU A 14 9.28 2.00 -6.75
N TYR A 15 8.39 2.11 -7.73
CA TYR A 15 7.00 2.46 -7.50
C TYR A 15 6.28 1.39 -6.64
N CYS A 16 6.49 0.10 -6.94
CA CYS A 16 5.97 -0.99 -6.12
C CYS A 16 6.45 -0.90 -4.67
N LEU A 17 7.73 -0.58 -4.44
CA LEU A 17 8.27 -0.39 -3.08
C LEU A 17 7.61 0.79 -2.35
N VAL A 18 7.35 1.90 -3.06
CA VAL A 18 6.64 3.05 -2.48
C VAL A 18 5.21 2.68 -2.10
N LEU A 19 4.50 1.92 -2.93
CA LEU A 19 3.14 1.46 -2.61
C LEU A 19 3.13 0.55 -1.37
N LEU A 20 4.04 -0.43 -1.32
CA LEU A 20 4.20 -1.30 -0.16
C LEU A 20 4.52 -0.50 1.10
N TRP A 21 5.39 0.50 1.01
CA TRP A 21 5.67 1.42 2.11
C TRP A 21 4.42 2.19 2.57
N CYS A 22 3.67 2.77 1.64
CA CYS A 22 2.46 3.52 1.98
C CYS A 22 1.38 2.63 2.62
N SER A 23 1.25 1.37 2.18
CA SER A 23 0.33 0.39 2.77
C SER A 23 0.68 -0.08 4.19
N LEU A 24 1.81 0.35 4.75
CA LEU A 24 2.10 0.13 6.17
C LEU A 24 1.16 0.95 7.06
N TRP A 25 0.64 2.08 6.58
CA TRP A 25 -0.20 2.95 7.40
C TRP A 25 -1.65 2.45 7.44
N PRO A 26 -2.27 2.34 8.62
CA PRO A 26 -3.69 1.97 8.81
C PRO A 26 -4.65 3.01 8.23
N GLY A 27 -4.16 4.16 7.75
CA GLY A 27 -4.89 5.02 6.84
C GLY A 27 -5.07 4.29 5.52
N ARG A 28 -6.04 3.38 5.50
CA ARG A 28 -6.47 2.68 4.30
C ARG A 28 -6.58 3.74 3.22
N LEU A 29 -5.75 3.57 2.22
CA LEU A 29 -5.69 4.34 0.99
C LEU A 29 -6.98 4.05 0.19
N GLU A 30 -8.15 4.31 0.77
CA GLU A 30 -9.46 4.19 0.12
C GLU A 30 -9.85 5.49 -0.57
N ASP A 31 -9.09 6.56 -0.39
CA ASP A 31 -9.23 7.75 -1.20
C ASP A 31 -9.06 7.40 -2.68
N TRP A 32 -9.87 8.03 -3.52
CA TRP A 32 -9.77 7.99 -4.98
C TRP A 32 -8.35 8.11 -5.51
N VAL A 33 -7.43 8.71 -4.75
CA VAL A 33 -6.00 8.82 -5.04
C VAL A 33 -5.31 7.45 -5.13
N PHE A 34 -5.63 6.48 -4.29
CA PHE A 34 -5.05 5.13 -4.37
C PHE A 34 -5.73 4.27 -5.40
N VAL A 35 -7.06 4.40 -5.53
CA VAL A 35 -7.77 3.79 -6.66
C VAL A 35 -7.18 4.34 -7.96
N ALA A 36 -6.89 5.64 -8.05
CA ALA A 36 -6.19 6.25 -9.16
C ALA A 36 -4.73 5.77 -9.26
N ALA A 37 -4.03 5.51 -8.15
CA ALA A 37 -2.68 4.93 -8.15
C ALA A 37 -2.68 3.49 -8.68
N ILE A 38 -3.67 2.68 -8.33
CA ILE A 38 -3.89 1.32 -8.84
C ILE A 38 -4.33 1.37 -10.31
N LEU A 39 -5.30 2.21 -10.67
CA LEU A 39 -5.78 2.36 -12.04
C LEU A 39 -4.70 2.92 -12.97
N SER A 40 -3.89 3.87 -12.50
CA SER A 40 -2.73 4.36 -13.26
C SER A 40 -1.66 3.27 -13.40
N MET A 41 -1.51 2.37 -12.42
CA MET A 41 -0.65 1.19 -12.54
C MET A 41 -1.20 0.19 -13.57
N GLY A 42 -2.51 -0.06 -13.58
CA GLY A 42 -3.19 -0.86 -14.61
C GLY A 42 -3.04 -0.24 -16.00
N LEU A 43 -3.19 1.07 -16.12
CA LEU A 43 -2.99 1.80 -17.37
C LEU A 43 -1.54 1.72 -17.84
N LEU A 44 -0.56 1.90 -16.96
CA LEU A 44 0.87 1.73 -17.27
C LEU A 44 1.17 0.31 -17.73
N LEU A 45 0.57 -0.71 -17.10
CA LEU A 45 0.68 -2.11 -17.49
C LEU A 45 0.16 -2.40 -18.91
N VAL A 46 -0.79 -1.60 -19.43
CA VAL A 46 -1.33 -1.73 -20.79
C VAL A 46 -0.55 -0.86 -21.79
N VAL A 47 -0.25 0.39 -21.42
CA VAL A 47 0.40 1.36 -22.32
C VAL A 47 1.85 0.97 -22.62
N ILE A 48 2.60 0.49 -21.62
CA ILE A 48 4.00 0.10 -21.79
C ILE A 48 4.17 -1.04 -22.82
N PRO A 49 3.45 -2.17 -22.75
CA PRO A 49 3.59 -3.22 -23.75
C PRO A 49 3.10 -2.79 -25.13
N ILE A 50 2.00 -2.03 -25.25
CA ILE A 50 1.53 -1.52 -26.55
C ILE A 50 2.59 -0.62 -27.18
N GLY A 51 3.10 0.37 -26.43
CA GLY A 51 4.19 1.23 -26.88
C GLY A 51 5.44 0.43 -27.26
N SER A 52 5.75 -0.63 -26.51
CA SER A 52 6.87 -1.53 -26.81
C SER A 52 6.71 -2.25 -28.15
N VAL A 53 5.51 -2.77 -28.43
CA VAL A 53 5.18 -3.48 -29.66
C VAL A 53 5.25 -2.52 -30.85
N VAL A 54 4.68 -1.32 -30.73
CA VAL A 54 4.74 -0.28 -31.78
C VAL A 54 6.19 0.08 -32.11
N VAL A 55 7.03 0.30 -31.09
CA VAL A 55 8.46 0.60 -31.28
C VAL A 55 9.20 -0.57 -31.93
N LEU A 56 8.87 -1.82 -31.57
CA LEU A 56 9.46 -3.01 -32.18
C LEU A 56 9.06 -3.16 -33.65
N LEU A 57 7.78 -2.96 -33.98
CA LEU A 57 7.27 -3.01 -35.35
C LEU A 57 7.91 -1.90 -36.20
N ARG A 58 8.00 -0.67 -35.69
CA ARG A 58 8.66 0.45 -36.38
C ARG A 58 10.13 0.16 -36.65
N ARG A 59 10.84 -0.40 -35.67
CA ARG A 59 12.25 -0.79 -35.84
C ARG A 59 12.43 -1.95 -36.82
N ARG A 60 11.52 -2.93 -36.82
CA ARG A 60 11.54 -4.04 -37.77
C ARG A 60 11.33 -3.51 -39.18
N HIS A 61 10.37 -2.59 -39.35
CA HIS A 61 10.10 -1.95 -40.63
C HIS A 61 11.30 -1.13 -41.14
N GLN A 62 11.88 -0.27 -40.30
CA GLN A 62 13.09 0.50 -40.65
C GLN A 62 14.28 -0.40 -41.00
N ARG A 63 14.45 -1.53 -40.28
CA ARG A 63 15.49 -2.50 -40.62
C ARG A 63 15.23 -3.15 -41.97
N SER A 64 14.00 -3.51 -42.30
CA SER A 64 13.67 -4.04 -43.62
C SER A 64 13.96 -3.05 -44.75
N VAL A 65 13.75 -1.76 -44.52
CA VAL A 65 14.10 -0.72 -45.50
C VAL A 65 15.62 -0.57 -45.63
N ASN A 66 16.35 -0.52 -44.52
CA ASN A 66 17.81 -0.33 -44.54
C ASN A 66 18.61 -1.60 -44.90
N LEU A 67 18.02 -2.80 -44.81
CA LEU A 67 18.66 -4.07 -45.18
C LEU A 67 18.84 -4.26 -46.68
N LEU A 68 18.15 -3.45 -47.50
CA LEU A 68 18.35 -3.43 -48.94
C LEU A 68 19.66 -2.73 -49.35
N ASP A 69 20.27 -1.92 -48.46
CA ASP A 69 21.35 -1.04 -48.89
C ASP A 69 22.77 -1.48 -48.51
N HIS A 70 23.08 -2.15 -47.38
CA HIS A 70 24.49 -2.31 -46.97
C HIS A 70 24.88 -3.71 -46.46
N ALA A 71 25.94 -4.24 -47.09
CA ALA A 71 26.65 -5.48 -46.79
C ALA A 71 27.47 -5.39 -45.47
N PRO A 72 27.99 -6.52 -44.94
CA PRO A 72 28.26 -6.72 -43.53
C PRO A 72 29.65 -6.22 -43.16
N PHE A 73 29.85 -5.66 -41.95
CA PHE A 73 31.02 -5.89 -41.08
C PHE A 73 30.92 -4.97 -39.86
N SER A 74 30.45 -5.54 -38.74
CA SER A 74 30.98 -5.25 -37.39
C SER A 74 30.23 -6.11 -36.38
N THR A 75 30.87 -7.20 -35.97
CA THR A 75 30.48 -8.01 -34.82
C THR A 75 30.88 -7.27 -33.54
N GLN A 76 30.25 -6.11 -33.32
CA GLN A 76 30.32 -5.43 -32.03
C GLN A 76 29.61 -6.34 -31.03
N ARG A 77 30.37 -7.04 -30.19
CA ARG A 77 29.88 -7.88 -29.08
C ARG A 77 28.96 -7.02 -28.21
N ARG A 78 27.67 -7.03 -28.54
CA ARG A 78 26.63 -6.43 -27.70
C ARG A 78 26.71 -7.16 -26.38
N ARG A 79 27.16 -6.46 -25.34
CA ARG A 79 27.01 -6.87 -23.94
C ARG A 79 25.52 -7.17 -23.76
N GLN A 80 25.17 -8.45 -23.82
CA GLN A 80 23.81 -8.91 -23.64
C GLN A 80 23.55 -8.83 -22.15
N TYR A 81 23.06 -7.67 -21.70
CA TYR A 81 22.49 -7.57 -20.36
C TYR A 81 21.38 -8.63 -20.24
N PRO A 82 21.26 -9.31 -19.08
CA PRO A 82 20.29 -10.39 -18.88
C PRO A 82 18.87 -9.83 -18.71
N LEU A 83 18.39 -9.09 -19.70
CA LEU A 83 17.12 -8.36 -19.69
C LEU A 83 15.92 -9.26 -19.44
N ARG A 84 15.98 -10.50 -19.95
CA ARG A 84 14.94 -11.50 -19.67
C ARG A 84 14.82 -11.75 -18.16
N ARG A 85 15.94 -11.82 -17.44
CA ARG A 85 15.94 -12.03 -15.99
C ARG A 85 15.38 -10.80 -15.27
N VAL A 86 15.76 -9.60 -15.67
CA VAL A 86 15.24 -8.35 -15.08
C VAL A 86 13.74 -8.22 -15.31
N ALA A 87 13.26 -8.44 -16.54
CA ALA A 87 11.83 -8.38 -16.84
C ALA A 87 11.01 -9.43 -16.05
N ILE A 88 11.54 -10.65 -15.89
CA ILE A 88 10.91 -11.68 -15.06
C ILE A 88 10.87 -11.23 -13.59
N ALA A 89 11.97 -10.69 -13.06
CA ALA A 89 12.03 -10.20 -11.69
C ALA A 89 11.03 -9.06 -11.43
N THR A 90 10.95 -8.07 -12.32
CA THR A 90 9.97 -6.98 -12.23
C THR A 90 8.53 -7.51 -12.30
N ALA A 91 8.24 -8.47 -13.19
CA ALA A 91 6.90 -9.08 -13.24
C ALA A 91 6.54 -9.81 -11.93
N MET A 92 7.50 -10.52 -11.33
CA MET A 92 7.32 -11.15 -10.02
C MET A 92 7.10 -10.10 -8.92
N MET A 93 7.85 -8.99 -8.93
CA MET A 93 7.71 -7.90 -7.96
C MET A 93 6.32 -7.25 -8.02
N VAL A 94 5.81 -6.98 -9.22
CA VAL A 94 4.45 -6.45 -9.42
C VAL A 94 3.41 -7.43 -8.88
N LEU A 95 3.53 -8.71 -9.19
CA LEU A 95 2.59 -9.73 -8.71
C LEU A 95 2.60 -9.85 -7.18
N VAL A 96 3.78 -9.92 -6.57
CA VAL A 96 3.94 -9.97 -5.10
C VAL A 96 3.37 -8.71 -4.46
N THR A 97 3.62 -7.55 -5.05
CA THR A 97 3.07 -6.28 -4.56
C THR A 97 1.55 -6.29 -4.60
N GLN A 98 0.96 -6.70 -5.72
CA GLN A 98 -0.49 -6.79 -5.85
C GLN A 98 -1.11 -7.71 -4.81
N ILE A 99 -0.57 -8.93 -4.65
CA ILE A 99 -1.03 -9.89 -3.64
C ILE A 99 -0.89 -9.30 -2.24
N SER A 100 0.27 -8.73 -1.91
CA SER A 100 0.53 -8.15 -0.59
C SER A 100 -0.44 -7.02 -0.23
N LEU A 101 -0.77 -6.17 -1.21
CA LEU A 101 -1.75 -5.10 -1.05
C LEU A 101 -3.17 -5.65 -0.91
N THR A 102 -3.57 -6.66 -1.68
CA THR A 102 -4.92 -7.27 -1.58
C THR A 102 -5.17 -7.90 -0.21
N PHE A 103 -4.15 -8.51 0.41
CA PHE A 103 -4.28 -9.15 1.71
C PHE A 103 -3.81 -8.29 2.89
N ASN A 104 -3.49 -7.01 2.66
CA ASN A 104 -2.98 -6.09 3.68
C ASN A 104 -1.78 -6.64 4.46
N TRP A 105 -0.92 -7.46 3.81
CA TRP A 105 0.25 -8.08 4.46
C TRP A 105 1.24 -7.08 5.04
N PRO A 106 1.57 -5.95 4.37
CA PRO A 106 2.47 -4.95 4.92
C PRO A 106 1.96 -4.39 6.25
N MET A 107 0.69 -3.96 6.31
CA MET A 107 0.06 -3.46 7.53
C MET A 107 0.06 -4.52 8.64
N ARG A 108 -0.35 -5.75 8.32
CA ARG A 108 -0.36 -6.87 9.28
C ARG A 108 1.03 -7.15 9.85
N GLY A 109 2.06 -7.15 9.01
CA GLY A 109 3.45 -7.32 9.43
C GLY A 109 3.95 -6.17 10.30
N ALA A 110 3.69 -4.93 9.90
CA ALA A 110 4.06 -3.74 10.67
C ALA A 110 3.34 -3.67 12.03
N PHE A 111 2.07 -4.08 12.06
CA PHE A 111 1.31 -4.21 13.30
C PHE A 111 1.87 -5.31 14.19
N ALA A 112 2.13 -6.51 13.67
CA ALA A 112 2.71 -7.61 14.45
C ALA A 112 4.05 -7.21 15.13
N LEU A 113 4.88 -6.40 14.45
CA LEU A 113 6.12 -5.85 15.05
C LEU A 113 5.86 -4.82 16.15
N SER A 114 4.69 -4.18 16.16
CA SER A 114 4.29 -3.15 17.13
C SER A 114 3.32 -3.69 18.21
N GLU A 115 2.78 -4.91 18.05
CA GLU A 115 1.72 -5.51 18.88
C GLU A 115 2.03 -5.42 20.37
N GLY A 116 3.26 -5.74 20.79
CA GLY A 116 3.66 -5.69 22.20
C GLY A 116 3.57 -4.29 22.82
N ALA A 117 3.84 -3.23 22.05
CA ALA A 117 3.73 -1.85 22.53
C ALA A 117 2.27 -1.42 22.69
N PHE A 118 1.38 -1.91 21.83
CA PHE A 118 -0.06 -1.68 21.94
C PHE A 118 -0.67 -2.46 23.10
N LEU A 119 -0.34 -3.75 23.23
CA LEU A 119 -0.80 -4.61 24.34
C LEU A 119 -0.45 -4.01 25.70
N ALA A 120 0.75 -3.44 25.87
CA ALA A 120 1.16 -2.78 27.10
C ALA A 120 0.30 -1.55 27.48
N GLN A 121 -0.43 -0.98 26.52
CA GLN A 121 -1.33 0.16 26.74
C GLN A 121 -2.80 -0.23 26.89
N VAL A 122 -3.18 -1.48 26.56
CA VAL A 122 -4.58 -1.94 26.65
C VAL A 122 -5.10 -1.84 28.08
N ASP A 123 -4.35 -2.34 29.06
CA ASP A 123 -4.77 -2.33 30.47
C ASP A 123 -4.80 -0.92 31.09
N ASN A 124 -4.13 0.04 30.45
CA ASN A 124 -4.03 1.43 30.91
C ASN A 124 -4.97 2.38 30.13
N ALA A 125 -5.78 1.84 29.23
CA ALA A 125 -6.68 2.65 28.42
C ALA A 125 -7.85 3.17 29.27
N PRO A 126 -8.09 4.48 29.29
CA PRO A 126 -9.16 5.08 30.06
C PRO A 126 -10.51 4.61 29.51
N MET A 127 -11.42 4.29 30.42
CA MET A 127 -12.79 3.97 30.08
C MET A 127 -13.51 5.26 29.70
N THR A 128 -14.12 5.25 28.53
CA THR A 128 -14.90 6.37 28.03
C THR A 128 -16.31 6.31 28.58
N ASP A 129 -16.80 7.43 29.12
CA ASP A 129 -18.20 7.61 29.52
C ASP A 129 -19.12 7.65 28.29
N ASP A 130 -20.46 7.60 28.48
CA ASP A 130 -21.46 7.74 27.41
C ASP A 130 -21.32 9.02 26.55
N SER A 131 -20.47 9.97 26.99
CA SER A 131 -20.11 11.19 26.27
C SER A 131 -19.01 11.02 25.22
N PHE A 132 -18.48 9.81 25.06
CA PHE A 132 -17.46 9.49 24.07
C PHE A 132 -16.21 10.40 24.11
N SER A 133 -15.70 10.60 25.32
CA SER A 133 -14.49 11.38 25.57
C SER A 133 -13.24 10.72 24.97
N GLU A 134 -12.51 11.47 24.15
CA GLU A 134 -11.21 11.08 23.59
C GLU A 134 -10.08 11.40 24.57
N PHE A 135 -9.18 10.44 24.81
CA PHE A 135 -8.04 10.65 25.69
C PHE A 135 -6.75 10.73 24.86
N PRO A 136 -6.04 11.87 24.90
CA PRO A 136 -4.82 12.04 24.11
C PRO A 136 -3.71 11.15 24.67
N LEU A 137 -3.15 10.29 23.82
CA LEU A 137 -1.95 9.51 24.12
C LEU A 137 -0.69 10.19 23.58
N ASN A 138 -0.75 10.71 22.34
CA ASN A 138 0.33 11.42 21.65
C ASN A 138 1.70 10.71 21.72
N GLN A 139 1.69 9.38 21.67
CA GLN A 139 2.86 8.53 21.85
C GLN A 139 3.11 7.65 20.63
N ARG A 140 4.39 7.40 20.34
CA ARG A 140 4.77 6.39 19.35
C ARG A 140 4.74 4.99 19.96
N LEU A 141 3.86 4.13 19.45
CA LEU A 141 3.78 2.71 19.79
C LEU A 141 4.36 1.88 18.62
N GLY A 142 5.62 1.50 18.76
CA GLY A 142 6.37 0.81 17.69
C GLY A 142 6.51 1.67 16.43
N LEU A 143 5.92 1.23 15.33
CA LEU A 143 5.96 1.95 14.06
C LEU A 143 4.93 3.09 13.97
N TYR A 144 3.89 3.06 14.80
CA TYR A 144 2.75 3.95 14.68
C TYR A 144 2.78 5.07 15.71
N TYR A 145 2.33 6.25 15.31
CA TYR A 145 2.04 7.33 16.23
C TYR A 145 0.56 7.27 16.60
N VAL A 146 0.25 7.23 17.89
CA VAL A 146 -1.11 7.17 18.40
C VAL A 146 -1.46 8.52 18.99
N THR A 147 -2.47 9.18 18.41
CA THR A 147 -2.96 10.48 18.88
C THR A 147 -3.88 10.31 20.07
N TYR A 148 -4.85 9.40 19.97
CA TYR A 148 -5.86 9.15 20.99
C TYR A 148 -6.06 7.66 21.22
N TYR A 149 -6.53 7.31 22.40
CA TYR A 149 -6.92 5.95 22.74
C TYR A 149 -8.03 5.96 23.78
N ALA A 150 -8.87 4.94 23.79
CA ALA A 150 -10.02 4.85 24.67
C ALA A 150 -10.54 3.41 24.73
N THR A 151 -11.13 3.05 25.86
CA THR A 151 -11.86 1.79 26.04
C THR A 151 -13.35 2.09 26.12
N ASP A 152 -14.15 1.44 25.29
CA ASP A 152 -15.60 1.56 25.35
C ASP A 152 -16.18 0.84 26.59
N SER A 153 -17.45 1.10 26.89
CA SER A 153 -18.14 0.48 28.03
C SER A 153 -18.33 -1.04 27.91
N ARG A 154 -18.03 -1.62 26.75
CA ARG A 154 -18.20 -3.04 26.40
C ARG A 154 -16.86 -3.80 26.43
N GLY A 155 -15.75 -3.10 26.69
CA GLY A 155 -14.41 -3.66 26.85
C GLY A 155 -13.51 -3.54 25.61
N GLY A 156 -14.00 -3.00 24.49
CA GLY A 156 -13.18 -2.79 23.30
C GLY A 156 -12.21 -1.62 23.48
N THR A 157 -10.93 -1.82 23.22
CA THR A 157 -9.90 -0.76 23.32
C THR A 157 -9.47 -0.29 21.95
N TYR A 158 -9.51 1.02 21.68
CA TYR A 158 -9.24 1.60 20.38
C TYR A 158 -8.06 2.57 20.47
N PHE A 159 -7.21 2.54 19.45
CA PHE A 159 -6.03 3.39 19.31
C PHE A 159 -6.11 4.11 17.97
N GLN A 160 -6.35 5.41 18.01
CA GLN A 160 -6.38 6.25 16.82
C GLN A 160 -4.96 6.61 16.40
N THR A 161 -4.63 6.25 15.17
CA THR A 161 -3.31 6.48 14.57
C THR A 161 -3.30 7.60 13.53
N GLY A 162 -4.48 8.10 13.17
CA GLY A 162 -4.64 9.19 12.24
C GLY A 162 -6.11 9.51 11.95
N ALA A 163 -6.30 10.56 11.17
CA ALA A 163 -7.54 10.90 10.50
C ALA A 163 -7.18 11.33 9.08
N HIS A 164 -7.67 10.61 8.09
CA HIS A 164 -7.33 10.84 6.68
C HIS A 164 -8.59 10.75 5.80
N GLY A 165 -8.55 11.43 4.65
CA GLY A 165 -9.65 11.52 3.69
C GLY A 165 -10.09 12.95 3.39
N PHE A 166 -10.85 13.12 2.31
CA PHE A 166 -11.60 14.37 2.03
C PHE A 166 -12.66 14.64 3.11
N PHE A 167 -13.15 13.57 3.75
CA PHE A 167 -13.88 13.58 5.01
C PHE A 167 -13.02 12.83 6.03
N PRO A 168 -12.35 13.53 6.96
CA PRO A 168 -11.38 12.91 7.86
C PRO A 168 -12.09 11.87 8.73
N ALA A 169 -11.80 10.59 8.52
CA ALA A 169 -12.36 9.51 9.32
C ALA A 169 -11.30 9.01 10.31
N PRO A 170 -11.54 9.04 11.64
CA PRO A 170 -10.65 8.43 12.60
C PRO A 170 -10.43 6.95 12.27
N HIS A 171 -9.17 6.53 12.31
CA HIS A 171 -8.80 5.15 12.03
C HIS A 171 -7.58 4.73 12.84
N GLY A 172 -7.44 3.42 12.98
CA GLY A 172 -6.29 2.82 13.65
C GLY A 172 -6.53 1.37 14.01
N PHE A 173 -6.17 1.01 15.23
CA PHE A 173 -6.19 -0.37 15.70
C PHE A 173 -7.10 -0.52 16.90
N ALA A 174 -7.82 -1.65 16.96
CA ALA A 174 -8.71 -1.98 18.06
C ALA A 174 -8.38 -3.38 18.60
N PHE A 175 -8.37 -3.50 19.92
CA PHE A 175 -8.28 -4.77 20.62
C PHE A 175 -9.68 -5.16 21.08
N GLN A 176 -10.15 -6.33 20.63
CA GLN A 176 -11.48 -6.86 20.94
C GLN A 176 -12.62 -5.84 20.74
N PRO A 177 -12.73 -5.20 19.55
CA PRO A 177 -13.79 -4.25 19.29
C PRO A 177 -15.18 -4.89 19.39
N ASN A 178 -16.19 -4.06 19.65
CA ASN A 178 -17.60 -4.45 19.55
C ASN A 178 -18.15 -4.09 18.15
N ASP A 179 -19.38 -4.51 17.84
CA ASP A 179 -20.06 -4.31 16.55
C ASP A 179 -21.04 -3.11 16.50
N GLN A 180 -21.20 -2.37 17.61
CA GLN A 180 -22.14 -1.26 17.77
C GLN A 180 -21.45 0.12 17.90
N GLY A 181 -20.23 0.26 17.38
CA GLY A 181 -19.54 1.54 17.23
C GLY A 181 -18.19 1.64 17.94
N SER A 182 -17.56 2.81 17.82
CA SER A 182 -16.27 3.11 18.45
C SER A 182 -16.35 4.37 19.33
N PRO A 183 -15.39 4.57 20.25
CA PRO A 183 -15.20 5.83 20.96
C PRO A 183 -14.85 7.04 20.08
N PHE A 184 -14.70 6.83 18.77
CA PHE A 184 -14.38 7.88 17.80
C PHE A 184 -15.51 8.11 16.78
N GLY A 185 -16.70 7.57 17.06
CA GLY A 185 -17.93 7.72 16.28
C GLY A 185 -18.52 6.40 15.77
N ASN A 186 -19.72 6.48 15.17
CA ASN A 186 -20.58 5.31 14.95
C ASN A 186 -21.17 5.19 13.53
N ASP A 187 -21.44 6.30 12.82
CA ASP A 187 -22.25 6.26 11.59
C ASP A 187 -21.61 5.46 10.43
N VAL A 188 -20.28 5.51 10.29
CA VAL A 188 -19.53 4.72 9.30
C VAL A 188 -18.45 3.89 10.00
N TYR A 189 -18.90 2.98 10.87
CA TYR A 189 -18.02 2.09 11.62
C TYR A 189 -17.70 0.81 10.86
N HIS A 190 -16.41 0.62 10.56
CA HIS A 190 -15.88 -0.56 9.88
C HIS A 190 -14.75 -1.19 10.69
N ILE A 191 -14.78 -2.52 10.79
CA ILE A 191 -13.73 -3.31 11.42
C ILE A 191 -13.23 -4.42 10.49
N GLU A 192 -11.92 -4.63 10.45
CA GLU A 192 -11.30 -5.72 9.68
C GLU A 192 -10.24 -6.44 10.53
N PRO A 193 -10.23 -7.78 10.58
CA PRO A 193 -9.24 -8.52 11.37
C PRO A 193 -7.82 -8.33 10.82
N ILE A 194 -6.87 -8.09 11.74
CA ILE A 194 -5.44 -7.99 11.44
C ILE A 194 -4.72 -9.24 11.92
N HIS A 195 -4.76 -9.49 13.24
CA HIS A 195 -4.01 -10.57 13.89
C HIS A 195 -4.61 -10.90 15.25
N LYS A 196 -5.00 -12.17 15.46
CA LYS A 196 -5.66 -12.64 16.70
C LYS A 196 -6.88 -11.74 17.03
N ASP A 197 -6.84 -11.10 18.19
CA ASP A 197 -7.89 -10.24 18.74
C ASP A 197 -7.76 -8.77 18.31
N TRP A 198 -6.81 -8.48 17.41
CA TRP A 198 -6.58 -7.14 16.88
C TRP A 198 -7.24 -6.92 15.53
N TYR A 199 -7.89 -5.77 15.43
CA TYR A 199 -8.64 -5.33 14.27
C TYR A 199 -8.15 -3.95 13.84
N TRP A 200 -8.26 -3.68 12.55
CA TRP A 200 -8.21 -2.34 12.01
C TRP A 200 -9.62 -1.76 12.16
N PHE A 201 -9.73 -0.50 12.56
CA PHE A 201 -11.01 0.19 12.56
C PHE A 201 -10.96 1.51 11.79
N ARG A 202 -12.13 1.91 11.30
CA ARG A 202 -12.43 3.23 10.76
C ARG A 202 -13.81 3.64 11.24
N ALA A 203 -13.95 4.88 11.69
CA ALA A 203 -15.23 5.47 12.07
C ALA A 203 -15.38 6.86 11.43
N SER A 204 -16.61 7.34 11.26
CA SER A 204 -16.88 8.76 10.99
C SER A 204 -16.92 9.54 12.31
N TRP A 205 -16.71 10.86 12.28
CA TRP A 205 -16.86 11.71 13.49
C TRP A 205 -18.31 11.89 13.95
N ASP A 206 -19.27 11.37 13.19
CA ASP A 206 -20.69 11.52 13.45
C ASP A 206 -21.18 10.47 14.46
N TRP A 207 -22.03 10.91 15.38
CA TRP A 207 -22.57 10.17 16.53
C TRP A 207 -24.01 9.73 16.32
#